data_AF-A0A3D0PT67-F1
#
_entry.id   AF-A0A3D0PT67-F1
#
_cell.length_a   1.000
_cell.length_b   1.000
_cell.length_c   1.000
_cell.angle_alpha   90.00
_cell.angle_beta   90.00
_cell.angle_gamma   90.00
#
_symmetry.space_group_name_H-M   'P 1'
#
loop_
_entity.id
_entity.type
_entity.pdbx_description
1 polymer ?
#
loop_
_entity_poly.entity_id
_entity_poly.type
_entity_poly.pdbx_seq_one_letter_code
_entity_poly.pdbx_strand_id
1 'polypeptide(L)'
;LADPVVSPAYTDGLEGQPNEVKLKYLADNEFPDLEGEELKKAITEFIRHKDKDLVGQMASQGTTPRRLTDLIGSLCDLTSGSGDKGTPIVLVQGYFDNYTN
;
A
#
# COMPACT_ATOMS: atom_id res chain seq x y z
N LEU A 1 15.53 11.82 -19.28
CA LEU A 1 14.46 12.71 -18.79
C LEU A 1 14.37 12.50 -17.29
N ALA A 2 14.30 13.56 -16.48
CA ALA A 2 13.93 13.41 -15.08
C ALA A 2 12.42 13.10 -15.05
N ASP A 3 12.03 11.98 -14.43
CA ASP A 3 10.62 11.74 -14.17
C ASP A 3 10.10 12.90 -13.31
N PRO A 4 8.92 13.47 -13.64
CA PRO A 4 8.39 14.59 -12.87
C PRO A 4 8.26 14.18 -11.40
N VAL A 5 8.74 15.04 -10.49
CA VAL A 5 8.50 14.85 -9.06
C VAL A 5 6.99 15.03 -8.84
N VAL A 6 6.33 13.94 -8.54
CA VAL A 6 4.92 13.91 -8.20
C VAL A 6 4.73 14.55 -6.83
N SER A 7 3.78 15.48 -6.72
CA SER A 7 3.40 16.12 -5.46
C SER A 7 4.57 16.83 -4.75
N PRO A 8 5.11 17.94 -5.28
CA PRO A 8 6.21 18.67 -4.62
C PRO A 8 5.81 19.35 -3.29
N ALA A 9 4.51 19.43 -3.00
CA ALA A 9 3.96 19.97 -1.76
C ALA A 9 3.00 18.93 -1.14
N TYR A 10 3.51 18.15 -0.19
CA TYR A 10 2.74 17.21 0.63
C TYR A 10 3.06 17.44 2.11
N THR A 11 2.27 16.83 2.99
CA THR A 11 2.50 16.86 4.44
C THR A 11 3.31 15.64 4.87
N ASP A 12 4.08 15.75 5.94
CA ASP A 12 4.99 14.70 6.44
C ASP A 12 4.35 13.32 6.61
N GLY A 13 3.02 13.24 6.77
CA GLY A 13 2.27 11.99 6.83
C GLY A 13 2.28 11.15 5.53
N LEU A 14 2.74 11.71 4.41
CA LEU A 14 2.95 10.99 3.14
C LEU A 14 4.43 10.65 2.88
N GLU A 15 5.30 10.83 3.87
CA GLU A 15 6.66 10.31 3.81
C GLU A 15 6.71 8.78 4.00
N GLY A 16 7.65 8.14 3.31
CA GLY A 16 7.89 6.70 3.42
C GLY A 16 7.22 5.88 2.32
N GLN A 17 7.01 4.60 2.62
CA GLN A 17 6.55 3.58 1.68
C GLN A 17 5.52 2.69 2.39
N PRO A 18 4.58 2.08 1.67
CA PRO A 18 3.69 1.09 2.26
C PRO A 18 4.48 -0.07 2.87
N ASN A 19 4.14 -0.44 4.10
CA ASN A 19 4.59 -1.68 4.70
C ASN A 19 3.47 -2.72 4.55
N GLU A 20 3.34 -3.31 3.36
CA GLU A 20 2.31 -4.29 3.03
C GLU A 20 2.83 -5.73 3.07
N VAL A 21 1.92 -6.67 3.33
CA VAL A 21 2.17 -8.11 3.29
C VAL A 21 1.27 -8.76 2.25
N LYS A 22 1.75 -9.83 1.63
CA LYS A 22 0.96 -10.59 0.67
C LYS A 22 -0.06 -11.47 1.39
N LEU A 23 -1.30 -11.00 1.53
CA LEU A 23 -2.39 -11.73 2.19
C LEU A 23 -2.57 -13.15 1.65
N LYS A 24 -2.57 -13.31 0.33
CA LYS A 24 -2.69 -14.63 -0.30
C LYS A 24 -1.50 -15.55 0.01
N TYR A 25 -0.28 -15.00 0.07
CA TYR A 25 0.89 -15.80 0.46
C TYR A 25 0.75 -16.29 1.90
N LEU A 26 0.33 -15.41 2.83
CA LEU A 26 0.12 -15.78 4.22
C LEU A 26 -0.93 -16.88 4.35
N ALA A 27 -2.05 -16.76 3.65
CA ALA A 27 -3.09 -17.79 3.64
C ALA A 27 -2.59 -19.12 3.07
N ASP A 28 -1.93 -19.09 1.91
CA ASP A 28 -1.56 -20.31 1.20
C ASP A 28 -0.32 -21.02 1.78
N ASN A 29 0.58 -20.30 2.49
CA ASN A 29 1.89 -20.82 2.90
C ASN A 29 2.14 -20.80 4.41
N GLU A 30 1.72 -19.74 5.11
CA GLU A 30 1.94 -19.63 6.56
C GLU A 30 0.78 -20.25 7.36
N PHE A 31 -0.44 -20.19 6.82
CA PHE A 31 -1.65 -20.67 7.47
C PHE A 31 -2.50 -21.60 6.56
N PRO A 32 -1.90 -22.61 5.89
CA PRO A 32 -2.59 -23.42 4.88
C PRO A 32 -3.76 -24.25 5.45
N ASP A 33 -3.72 -24.55 6.75
CA ASP A 33 -4.72 -25.36 7.45
C ASP A 33 -5.85 -24.50 8.08
N LEU A 34 -5.76 -23.18 8.00
CA LEU A 34 -6.75 -22.27 8.58
C LEU A 34 -7.71 -21.75 7.51
N GLU A 35 -8.99 -21.66 7.87
CA GLU A 35 -10.03 -21.11 7.01
C GLU A 35 -10.98 -20.19 7.80
N GLY A 36 -11.78 -19.40 7.08
CA GLY A 36 -12.83 -18.57 7.66
C GLY A 36 -12.31 -17.60 8.73
N GLU A 37 -12.95 -17.59 9.89
CA GLU A 37 -12.64 -16.67 10.98
C GLU A 37 -11.28 -16.94 11.65
N GLU A 38 -10.83 -18.20 11.70
CA GLU A 38 -9.54 -18.55 12.28
C GLU A 38 -8.39 -18.05 11.40
N LEU A 39 -8.53 -18.16 10.07
CA LEU A 39 -7.58 -17.57 9.13
C LEU A 39 -7.51 -16.04 9.24
N LYS A 40 -8.67 -15.37 9.33
CA LYS A 40 -8.71 -13.91 9.51
C LYS A 40 -8.01 -13.47 10.78
N LYS A 41 -8.24 -14.16 11.91
CA LYS A 41 -7.56 -13.87 13.17
C LYS A 41 -6.05 -14.06 13.07
N ALA A 42 -5.59 -15.17 12.48
CA ALA A 42 -4.17 -15.45 12.31
C ALA A 42 -3.47 -14.37 11.44
N ILE A 43 -4.09 -13.98 10.32
CA ILE A 43 -3.59 -12.92 9.45
C ILE A 43 -3.58 -11.56 10.17
N THR A 44 -4.64 -11.23 10.90
CA THR A 44 -4.73 -9.97 11.67
C THR A 44 -3.62 -9.90 12.71
N GLU A 45 -3.39 -11.00 13.44
CA GLU A 45 -2.35 -11.07 14.45
C GLU A 45 -0.95 -10.97 13.84
N PHE A 46 -0.72 -11.64 12.71
CA PHE A 46 0.51 -11.51 11.94
C PHE A 46 0.77 -10.07 11.54
N ILE A 47 -0.24 -9.36 11.00
CA ILE A 47 -0.07 -7.98 10.55
C ILE A 47 0.24 -7.03 11.71
N ARG A 48 -0.31 -7.26 12.90
CA ARG A 48 -0.01 -6.46 14.10
C ARG A 48 1.40 -6.65 14.62
N HIS A 49 1.95 -7.85 14.48
CA HIS A 49 3.27 -8.22 15.01
C HIS A 49 4.39 -8.17 13.98
N LYS A 50 4.08 -7.88 12.71
CA LYS A 50 5.09 -7.82 11.64
C LYS A 50 6.11 -6.70 11.90
N ASP A 51 7.32 -6.92 11.44
CA ASP A 51 8.38 -5.92 11.52
C ASP A 51 8.07 -4.67 10.69
N LYS A 52 8.66 -3.54 11.11
CA LYS A 52 8.54 -2.27 10.39
C LYS A 52 9.24 -2.27 9.04
N ASP A 53 10.24 -3.14 8.87
CA ASP A 53 10.95 -3.35 7.62
C ASP A 53 10.89 -4.84 7.27
N LEU A 54 10.13 -5.15 6.23
CA LEU A 54 9.97 -6.51 5.73
C LEU A 54 10.84 -6.78 4.51
N VAL A 55 11.72 -5.85 4.10
CA VAL A 55 12.52 -6.00 2.88
C VAL A 55 13.34 -7.30 2.96
N GLY A 56 13.14 -8.18 1.97
CA GLY A 56 13.82 -9.47 1.88
C GLY A 56 13.06 -10.66 2.50
N GLN A 57 11.92 -10.44 3.17
CA GLN A 57 11.06 -11.52 3.64
C GLN A 57 10.18 -12.08 2.51
N MET A 58 9.93 -13.39 2.48
CA MET A 58 9.02 -14.01 1.49
C MET A 58 7.61 -13.41 1.52
N ALA A 59 7.15 -13.00 2.70
CA ALA A 59 5.85 -12.35 2.89
C ALA A 59 5.73 -10.96 2.23
N SER A 60 6.86 -10.31 1.91
CA SER A 60 6.93 -8.99 1.25
C SER A 60 7.55 -9.05 -0.16
N GLN A 61 8.18 -10.17 -0.54
CA GLN A 61 8.80 -10.37 -1.86
C GLN A 61 7.84 -9.96 -2.98
N GLY A 62 8.24 -9.09 -3.90
CA GLY A 62 7.39 -8.64 -5.01
C GLY A 62 6.43 -7.50 -4.68
N THR A 63 6.46 -6.93 -3.47
CA THR A 63 6.04 -5.54 -3.28
C THR A 63 7.18 -4.66 -3.80
N THR A 64 6.90 -3.82 -4.80
CA THR A 64 7.90 -2.84 -5.24
C THR A 64 7.85 -1.68 -4.25
N PRO A 65 8.93 -1.39 -3.49
CA PRO A 65 8.96 -0.27 -2.56
C PRO A 65 8.78 1.04 -3.32
N ARG A 66 7.54 1.56 -3.34
CA ARG A 66 7.17 2.84 -3.95
C ARG A 66 6.82 3.84 -2.87
N ARG A 67 7.20 5.11 -3.08
CA ARG A 67 6.84 6.18 -2.15
C ARG A 67 5.33 6.36 -2.17
N LEU A 68 4.75 6.70 -1.02
CA LEU A 68 3.31 6.96 -0.91
C LEU A 68 2.86 8.03 -1.92
N THR A 69 3.65 9.09 -2.09
CA THR A 69 3.41 10.17 -3.06
C THR A 69 3.32 9.68 -4.50
N ASP A 70 4.17 8.72 -4.89
CA ASP A 70 4.23 8.20 -6.26
C ASP A 70 3.00 7.33 -6.56
N LEU A 71 2.55 6.56 -5.56
CA LEU A 71 1.33 5.73 -5.65
C LEU A 71 0.08 6.62 -5.78
N ILE A 72 -0.07 7.60 -4.89
CA ILE A 72 -1.20 8.52 -4.92
C ILE A 72 -1.21 9.30 -6.23
N GLY A 73 -0.08 9.85 -6.66
CA GLY A 73 -0.07 10.66 -7.88
C GLY A 73 -0.29 9.84 -9.15
N SER A 74 0.16 8.58 -9.20
CA SER A 74 -0.20 7.66 -10.29
C SER A 74 -1.71 7.40 -10.32
N LEU A 75 -2.35 7.24 -9.16
CA LEU A 75 -3.80 7.08 -9.05
C LEU A 75 -4.53 8.37 -9.47
N CYS A 76 -4.04 9.54 -9.06
CA CYS A 76 -4.60 10.82 -9.43
C CYS A 76 -4.49 11.06 -10.94
N ASP A 77 -3.33 10.81 -11.55
CA ASP A 77 -3.10 10.92 -13.00
C ASP A 77 -4.04 10.00 -13.79
N LEU A 78 -4.19 8.73 -13.35
CA LEU A 78 -5.16 7.79 -13.91
C LEU A 78 -6.60 8.30 -13.82
N THR A 79 -6.95 8.96 -12.71
CA THR A 79 -8.33 9.41 -12.43
C THR A 79 -8.67 10.72 -13.14
N SER A 80 -7.76 11.70 -13.12
CA SER A 80 -7.97 13.01 -13.74
C SER A 80 -7.73 12.99 -15.25
N GLY A 81 -6.89 12.07 -15.73
CA GLY A 81 -6.37 12.10 -17.09
C GLY A 81 -5.50 13.34 -17.35
N SER A 82 -5.16 13.54 -18.62
CA SER A 82 -4.23 14.58 -19.09
C SER A 82 -4.88 15.93 -19.42
N GLY A 83 -6.13 16.15 -19.01
CA GLY A 83 -6.97 17.26 -19.51
C GLY A 83 -6.57 18.64 -19.00
N ASP A 84 -6.20 19.54 -19.92
CA ASP A 84 -5.87 20.97 -19.72
C ASP A 84 -7.10 21.89 -19.47
N LYS A 85 -8.28 21.33 -19.19
CA LYS A 85 -9.50 22.13 -18.94
C LYS A 85 -10.02 21.94 -17.52
N GLY A 86 -9.75 22.96 -16.70
CA GLY A 86 -10.18 23.04 -15.30
C GLY A 86 -9.11 22.53 -14.33
N THR A 87 -9.33 22.75 -13.05
CA THR A 87 -8.47 22.25 -11.97
C THR A 87 -9.23 21.13 -11.24
N PRO A 88 -9.16 19.87 -11.73
CA PRO A 88 -9.88 18.77 -11.09
C PRO A 88 -9.33 18.53 -9.69
N ILE A 89 -10.22 18.23 -8.75
CA ILE A 89 -9.87 17.81 -7.39
C ILE A 89 -10.16 16.31 -7.28
N VAL A 90 -9.14 15.53 -6.93
CA VAL A 90 -9.28 14.10 -6.64
C VAL A 90 -9.17 13.92 -5.13
N LEU A 91 -10.20 13.30 -4.52
CA LEU A 91 -10.20 12.92 -3.11
C LEU A 91 -9.90 11.42 -3.00
N VAL A 92 -8.79 11.08 -2.35
CA VAL A 92 -8.40 9.70 -2.06
C VAL A 92 -8.57 9.47 -0.56
N GLN A 93 -9.37 8.47 -0.18
CA GLN A 93 -9.65 8.10 1.21
C GLN A 93 -9.46 6.60 1.41
N GLY A 94 -8.98 6.22 2.60
CA GLY A 94 -8.78 4.83 3.00
C GLY A 94 -7.69 4.07 2.23
N TYR A 95 -6.90 4.75 1.41
CA TYR A 95 -5.97 4.09 0.48
C TYR A 95 -4.81 3.36 1.17
N PHE A 96 -4.44 3.80 2.37
CA PHE A 96 -3.43 3.15 3.20
C PHE A 96 -4.00 2.72 4.55
N ASP A 97 -5.31 2.47 4.62
CA ASP A 97 -5.92 1.94 5.84
C ASP A 97 -5.29 0.60 6.16
N ASN A 98 -4.85 0.46 7.42
CA ASN A 98 -4.30 -0.80 7.88
C ASN A 98 -5.45 -1.81 8.04
N TYR A 99 -5.31 -2.98 7.43
CA TYR A 99 -6.27 -4.09 7.51
C TYR A 99 -6.67 -4.47 8.95
N THR A 100 -5.82 -4.16 9.94
CA THR A 100 -6.04 -4.52 11.35
C THR A 100 -6.62 -3.40 12.23
N ASN A 101 -6.88 -2.23 11.65
CA ASN A 101 -7.51 -1.09 12.32
C ASN A 101 -9.03 -1.20 12.38
#